data_AF-A0A352NBU8-F1
#
_entry.id   AF-A0A352NBU8-F1
#
_cell.length_a   1.000
_cell.length_b   1.000
_cell.length_c   1.000
_cell.angle_alpha   90.00
_cell.angle_beta   90.00
_cell.angle_gamma   90.00
#
_symmetry.space_group_name_H-M   'P 1'
#
loop_
_entity.id
_entity.type
_entity.pdbx_description
1 polymer ?
#
loop_
_entity_poly.entity_id
_entity_poly.type
_entity_poly.pdbx_seq_one_letter_code
_entity_poly.pdbx_strand_id
1 'polypeptide(L)' 'MTINLGICPIGWTNDDLPELGAENTFQQALSEMALAGFTGTEIGNKYPKNPVELHSHLEPRGMSIASGWFSAFLTT' A
#
# COMPACT_ATOMS: atom_id res chain seq x y z
N MET A 1 -22.61 -8.15 8.60
CA MET A 1 -21.31 -8.55 8.02
C MET A 1 -20.59 -7.26 7.69
N THR A 2 -19.43 -6.99 8.29
CA THR A 2 -18.69 -5.75 8.07
C THR A 2 -17.68 -5.99 6.94
N ILE A 3 -17.73 -5.19 5.89
CA ILE A 3 -16.78 -5.23 4.78
C ILE A 3 -15.69 -4.19 5.06
N ASN A 4 -14.42 -4.58 4.92
CA ASN A 4 -13.30 -3.66 4.91
C ASN A 4 -12.95 -3.31 3.47
N LEU A 5 -12.91 -2.03 3.15
CA LEU A 5 -12.61 -1.55 1.80
C LEU A 5 -11.17 -1.04 1.73
N GLY A 6 -10.38 -1.62 0.84
CA GLY A 6 -9.00 -1.20 0.58
C GLY A 6 -8.81 -0.61 -0.81
N ILE A 7 -7.66 0.04 -1.00
CA ILE A 7 -7.24 0.63 -2.27
C ILE A 7 -5.76 0.33 -2.53
N CYS A 8 -5.39 0.06 -3.78
CA CYS A 8 -4.03 -0.28 -4.15
C CYS A 8 -3.13 0.98 -4.22
N PRO A 9 -1.86 0.92 -3.74
CA PRO A 9 -0.92 2.04 -3.81
C PRO A 9 -0.47 2.43 -5.22
N ILE A 10 -0.80 1.63 -6.24
CA ILE A 10 -0.43 1.92 -7.64
C ILE A 10 -0.97 3.25 -8.17
N GLY A 11 -2.04 3.79 -7.57
CA GLY A 11 -2.56 5.13 -7.88
C GLY A 11 -1.63 6.28 -7.46
N TRP A 12 -0.68 6.02 -6.55
CA TRP A 12 0.29 7.00 -6.05
C TRP A 12 1.70 6.77 -6.59
N THR A 13 2.09 5.51 -6.76
CA THR A 13 3.45 5.12 -7.18
C THR A 13 3.37 3.90 -8.07
N ASN A 14 3.99 3.95 -9.24
CA ASN A 14 3.99 2.81 -10.15
C ASN A 14 5.29 2.01 -10.07
N ASP A 15 5.18 0.68 -9.99
CA ASP A 15 6.32 -0.23 -9.85
C ASP A 15 6.98 -0.54 -11.20
N ASP A 16 6.20 -0.55 -12.28
CA ASP A 16 6.65 -0.85 -13.65
C ASP A 16 7.21 0.39 -14.38
N LEU A 17 6.67 1.57 -14.05
CA LEU A 17 7.08 2.89 -14.57
C LEU A 17 7.43 3.82 -13.39
N PRO A 18 8.65 3.72 -12.81
CA PRO A 18 9.02 4.41 -11.58
C PRO A 18 8.94 5.94 -11.62
N GLU A 19 8.92 6.54 -12.82
CA GLU A 19 8.73 7.97 -13.02
C GLU A 19 7.31 8.44 -12.66
N LEU A 20 6.31 7.57 -12.72
CA LEU A 20 4.93 7.89 -12.39
C LEU A 20 4.75 7.88 -10.87
N GLY A 21 4.70 9.08 -10.27
CA GLY A 21 4.57 9.25 -8.83
C GLY A 21 5.90 9.05 -8.07
N ALA A 22 7.03 9.27 -8.73
CA ALA A 22 8.36 9.19 -8.14
C ALA A 22 8.51 10.09 -6.89
N GLU A 23 7.90 11.27 -6.94
CA GLU A 23 7.86 12.31 -5.91
C GLU A 23 7.02 11.93 -4.68
N ASN A 24 6.06 11.03 -4.84
CA ASN A 24 5.15 10.65 -3.76
C ASN A 24 5.87 9.74 -2.75
N THR A 25 5.61 10.00 -1.47
CA THR A 25 6.08 9.14 -0.37
C THR A 25 5.01 8.12 0.01
N PHE A 26 5.41 6.98 0.56
CA PHE A 26 4.43 5.98 1.01
C PHE A 26 3.56 6.52 2.15
N GLN A 27 4.12 7.39 3.02
CA GLN A 27 3.39 8.00 4.12
C GLN A 27 2.28 8.93 3.62
N GLN A 28 2.55 9.69 2.55
CA GLN A 28 1.55 10.50 1.87
C GLN A 28 0.43 9.63 1.32
N ALA A 29 0.77 8.58 0.57
CA ALA A 29 -0.22 7.64 0.03
C ALA A 29 -1.11 7.05 1.14
N LEU A 30 -0.53 6.53 2.22
CA LEU A 30 -1.31 6.01 3.36
C LEU A 30 -2.22 7.08 3.98
N SER A 31 -1.72 8.30 4.16
CA SER A 31 -2.54 9.39 4.71
C SER A 31 -3.72 9.75 3.79
N GLU A 32 -3.49 9.82 2.49
CA GLU A 32 -4.54 10.17 1.51
C GLU A 32 -5.57 9.06 1.34
N MET A 33 -5.16 7.79 1.38
CA MET A 33 -6.08 6.64 1.41
C MET A 33 -7.00 6.68 2.63
N ALA A 34 -6.45 6.94 3.82
CA ALA A 34 -7.23 7.07 5.04
C ALA A 34 -8.18 8.28 5.00
N LEU A 35 -7.73 9.43 4.48
CA LEU A 35 -8.58 10.62 4.28
C LEU A 35 -9.72 10.35 3.29
N ALA A 36 -9.51 9.51 2.29
CA ALA A 36 -10.53 9.07 1.34
C ALA A 36 -11.51 8.02 1.92
N GLY A 37 -11.30 7.56 3.15
CA GLY A 37 -12.20 6.64 3.85
C GLY A 37 -11.88 5.15 3.67
N PHE A 38 -10.73 4.81 3.08
CA PHE A 38 -10.28 3.42 2.99
C PHE A 38 -9.65 2.94 4.30
N THR A 39 -9.84 1.67 4.61
CA THR A 39 -9.30 1.02 5.83
C THR A 39 -8.28 -0.07 5.51
N GLY A 40 -7.98 -0.27 4.23
CA GLY A 40 -7.00 -1.25 3.75
C GLY A 40 -6.14 -0.73 2.60
N THR A 41 -4.97 -1.32 2.43
CA THR A 41 -4.10 -1.13 1.26
C THR A 41 -3.39 -2.43 0.89
N GLU A 42 -2.89 -2.53 -0.34
CA GLU A 42 -1.95 -3.57 -0.71
C GLU A 42 -0.50 -3.17 -0.35
N ILE A 43 0.43 -4.11 -0.41
CA ILE A 43 1.86 -3.81 -0.27
C ILE A 43 2.38 -3.08 -1.51
N GLY A 44 2.85 -1.85 -1.35
CA GLY A 44 3.52 -1.07 -2.40
C GLY A 44 5.05 -1.15 -2.32
N ASN A 45 5.75 -0.91 -3.44
CA ASN A 45 7.22 -1.00 -3.50
C ASN A 45 7.97 -0.05 -2.53
N LYS A 46 7.42 1.12 -2.24
CA LYS A 46 8.03 2.13 -1.36
C LYS A 46 7.75 1.87 0.14
N TYR A 47 7.01 0.81 0.48
CA TYR A 47 6.64 0.52 1.86
C TYR A 47 7.83 -0.08 2.62
N PRO A 48 7.93 0.14 3.95
CA PRO A 48 8.89 -0.56 4.78
C PRO A 48 8.73 -2.08 4.67
N LYS A 49 9.85 -2.80 4.51
CA LYS A 49 9.88 -4.27 4.44
C LYS A 49 9.76 -4.92 5.81
N ASN A 50 10.08 -4.19 6.88
CA ASN A 50 9.92 -4.66 8.24
C ASN A 50 8.43 -4.56 8.64
N PRO A 51 7.76 -5.66 9.00
CA PRO A 51 6.34 -5.64 9.34
C PRO A 51 6.01 -4.76 10.56
N VAL A 52 6.91 -4.69 11.54
CA VAL A 52 6.72 -3.87 12.76
C VAL A 52 6.78 -2.38 12.41
N GLU A 53 7.74 -2.01 11.56
CA GLU A 53 7.87 -0.63 11.07
C GLU A 53 6.65 -0.23 10.24
N LEU A 54 6.25 -1.06 9.28
CA LEU A 54 5.06 -0.80 8.45
C LEU A 54 3.79 -0.69 9.31
N HIS A 55 3.61 -1.59 10.28
CA HIS A 55 2.48 -1.53 11.20
C HIS A 55 2.42 -0.20 11.98
N SER A 56 3.56 0.34 12.41
CA SER A 56 3.61 1.63 13.12
C SER A 56 3.17 2.83 12.27
N HIS A 57 3.20 2.70 10.94
CA HIS A 57 2.66 3.71 10.02
C HIS A 57 1.18 3.52 9.70
N LEU A 58 0.69 2.28 9.71
CA LEU A 58 -0.70 1.94 9.40
C LEU A 58 -1.65 2.22 10.57
N GLU A 59 -1.23 1.86 11.80
CA GLU A 59 -2.08 1.90 12.99
C GLU A 59 -2.62 3.31 13.31
N PRO A 60 -1.82 4.40 13.26
CA PRO A 60 -2.32 5.76 13.48
C PRO A 60 -3.36 6.23 12.45
N ARG A 61 -3.44 5.56 11.29
CA ARG A 61 -4.36 5.88 10.19
C ARG A 61 -5.59 4.96 10.17
N GLY A 62 -5.69 4.01 11.11
CA GLY A 62 -6.74 2.99 11.09
C GLY A 62 -6.69 2.09 9.85
N MET A 63 -5.50 1.95 9.24
CA MET A 63 -5.31 1.17 8.02
C MET A 63 -4.74 -0.23 8.33
N SER A 64 -4.92 -1.15 7.39
CA SER A 64 -4.41 -2.52 7.46
C SER A 64 -3.92 -3.00 6.09
N ILE A 65 -3.11 -4.06 6.05
CA ILE A 65 -2.73 -4.70 4.79
C ILE A 65 -3.81 -5.68 4.36
N ALA A 66 -4.34 -5.51 3.16
CA ALA A 66 -5.36 -6.35 2.56
C ALA A 66 -4.76 -7.50 1.71
N SER A 67 -3.66 -7.23 1.02
CA SER A 67 -3.03 -8.16 0.05
C SER A 67 -1.61 -7.72 -0.29
N GLY A 68 -0.89 -8.58 -1.02
CA GLY A 68 0.43 -8.27 -1.57
C GLY A 68 0.70 -9.07 -2.83
N TRP A 69 1.36 -8.44 -3.79
CA TRP A 69 1.73 -9.08 -5.05
C TRP A 69 2.91 -10.05 -4.87
N PHE A 70 2.85 -11.20 -5.54
CA PHE A 70 3.93 -12.18 -5.59
C PHE A 70 4.16 -12.63 -7.04
N SER A 71 5.33 -12.30 -7.59
CA SER A 71 5.75 -12.77 -8.91
C SER A 71 6.28 -14.20 -8.83
N ALA A 72 5.62 -15.14 -9.50
CA ALA A 72 6.02 -16.53 -9.60
C ALA A 72 6.37 -16.90 -11.05
N PHE A 73 7.45 -17.66 -11.24
CA PHE A 73 7.72 -18.32 -12.52
C PHE A 73 7.08 -19.71 -12.49
N LEU A 74 6.04 -19.92 -13.30
CA LEU A 74 5.15 -21.08 -13.16
C LEU A 74 5.52 -22.29 -14.04
N THR A 75 6.25 -22.09 -15.15
CA THR A 75 6.55 -23.15 -16.13
C THR A 75 7.88 -22.91 -16.83
N THR A 76 8.65 -23.97 -17.09
CA THR A 76 9.92 -23.96 -17.86
C THR A 76 9.71 -24.31 -19.32
#